data_AF-A0A7R9VDA0-F1
#
_entry.id   AF-A0A7R9VDA0-F1
#
_cell.length_a   1.000
_cell.length_b   1.000
_cell.length_c   1.000
_cell.angle_alpha   90.00
_cell.angle_beta   90.00
_cell.angle_gamma   90.00
#
_symmetry.space_group_name_H-M   'P 1'
#
loop_
_entity.id
_entity.type
_entity.pdbx_description
1 polymer ?
#
loop_
_entity_poly.entity_id
_entity_poly.type
_entity_poly.pdbx_seq_one_letter_code
_entity_poly.pdbx_strand_id
1 'polypeptide(L)'
;MQRHAGAGNYATRPGAGGVANIDMIGQRLYTGRIVIAESAVIFAQSLFGAAQAYSDAKRVWAPGGAQPTLSDVPQLAALYREAGARLLRLRELLRALRGVFGPLLKEGTVPPASLVNVVAAAKVRCIETSIELCHRLKQEVGSFALMAGSGFERIDYLQCCKFAEGDSRILMQKMARDRVAAFRKQQPQQQPQAPGAAGEEAWLCGRLLSALASQGQAGWDGAWEDVYRLADLLVQRYMDEFMEGRVAGPGGADGGGGGSIV
;
A
#
# COMPACT_ATOMS: atom_id res chain seq x y z
N MET A 1 37.39 -7.23 -18.31
CA MET A 1 36.14 -7.51 -17.57
C MET A 1 35.37 -6.21 -17.40
N GLN A 2 34.48 -5.88 -18.35
CA GLN A 2 33.61 -4.72 -18.30
C GLN A 2 32.42 -4.98 -17.37
N ARG A 3 32.17 -4.08 -16.43
CA ARG A 3 31.00 -4.10 -15.55
C ARG A 3 29.81 -3.48 -16.29
N HIS A 4 28.78 -4.26 -16.56
CA HIS A 4 27.48 -3.73 -16.97
C HIS A 4 26.78 -3.13 -15.75
N ALA A 5 26.74 -1.79 -15.69
CA ALA A 5 25.80 -1.06 -14.86
C ALA A 5 24.46 -1.00 -15.62
N GLY A 6 23.54 -1.90 -15.28
CA GLY A 6 22.17 -1.87 -15.76
C GLY A 6 21.37 -0.75 -15.08
N ALA A 7 21.56 0.49 -15.53
CA ALA A 7 20.56 1.52 -15.30
C ALA A 7 19.34 1.17 -16.17
N GLY A 8 18.23 0.80 -15.52
CA GLY A 8 16.96 0.52 -16.19
C GLY A 8 16.33 1.80 -16.76
N ASN A 9 16.96 2.40 -17.76
CA ASN A 9 16.36 3.43 -18.59
C ASN A 9 15.60 2.71 -19.71
N TYR A 10 14.27 2.86 -19.71
CA TYR A 10 13.47 2.47 -20.87
C TYR A 10 13.95 3.28 -22.07
N ALA A 11 14.49 2.57 -23.06
CA ALA A 11 14.96 3.16 -24.29
C ALA A 11 13.79 3.86 -25.00
N THR A 12 13.86 5.19 -25.11
CA THR A 12 13.09 5.92 -26.11
C THR A 12 13.55 5.41 -27.48
N ARG A 13 12.68 4.70 -28.20
CA ARG A 13 12.98 4.34 -29.60
C ARG A 13 13.11 5.65 -30.39
N PRO A 14 14.22 5.86 -31.14
CA PRO A 14 14.31 7.01 -32.02
C PRO A 14 13.26 6.86 -33.13
N GLY A 15 12.32 7.81 -33.23
CA GLY A 15 11.35 7.88 -34.34
C GLY A 15 9.87 7.67 -33.99
N ALA A 16 9.53 7.33 -32.74
CA ALA A 16 8.16 7.48 -32.26
C ALA A 16 8.07 8.83 -31.53
N GLY A 17 7.11 9.69 -31.89
CA GLY A 17 6.84 10.93 -31.16
C GLY A 17 6.86 10.65 -29.66
N GLY A 18 7.79 11.28 -28.95
CA GLY A 18 8.11 10.91 -27.57
C GLY A 18 6.85 10.92 -26.71
N VAL A 19 6.61 9.85 -25.96
CA VAL A 19 5.56 9.82 -24.93
C VAL A 19 5.86 10.98 -23.99
N ALA A 20 4.93 11.92 -23.84
CA ALA A 20 5.18 13.08 -22.98
C ALA A 20 5.44 12.58 -21.56
N ASN A 21 6.33 13.24 -20.80
CA ASN A 21 6.66 12.83 -19.43
C ASN A 21 5.40 12.67 -18.55
N ILE A 22 4.36 13.47 -18.82
CA ILE A 22 3.06 13.36 -18.16
C ILE A 22 2.34 12.04 -18.46
N ASP A 23 2.41 11.54 -19.71
CA ASP A 23 1.76 10.29 -20.10
C ASP A 23 2.44 9.09 -19.41
N MET A 24 3.77 9.12 -19.26
CA MET A 24 4.50 8.09 -18.50
C MET A 24 4.16 8.12 -17.00
N ILE A 25 4.06 9.32 -16.40
CA ILE A 25 3.72 9.49 -14.99
C ILE A 25 2.25 9.09 -14.74
N GLY A 26 1.33 9.52 -15.61
CA GLY A 26 -0.08 9.15 -15.58
C GLY A 26 -0.29 7.66 -15.75
N GLN A 27 0.44 7.02 -16.68
CA GLN A 27 0.39 5.57 -16.86
C GLN A 27 0.85 4.81 -15.61
N ARG A 28 1.96 5.25 -14.99
CA ARG A 28 2.55 4.57 -13.84
C ARG A 28 1.75 4.76 -12.55
N LEU A 29 1.30 5.98 -12.28
CA LEU A 29 0.63 6.32 -11.02
C LEU A 29 -0.86 6.01 -11.05
N TYR A 30 -1.56 6.39 -12.12
CA TYR A 30 -3.01 6.25 -12.16
C TYR A 30 -3.45 4.91 -12.76
N THR A 31 -3.11 4.63 -14.02
CA THR A 31 -3.51 3.35 -14.64
C THR A 31 -2.75 2.15 -14.07
N GLY A 32 -1.60 2.39 -13.46
CA GLY A 32 -0.82 1.40 -12.75
C GLY A 32 -1.29 1.22 -11.30
N ARG A 33 -0.78 2.04 -10.39
CA ARG A 33 -0.91 1.81 -8.94
C ARG A 33 -2.34 1.91 -8.41
N ILE A 34 -3.13 2.92 -8.81
CA ILE A 34 -4.50 3.08 -8.31
C ILE A 34 -5.40 1.95 -8.81
N VAL A 35 -5.34 1.62 -10.10
CA VAL A 35 -6.14 0.53 -10.67
C VAL A 35 -5.76 -0.83 -10.08
N ILE A 36 -4.47 -1.10 -9.89
CA ILE A 36 -4.01 -2.35 -9.24
C ILE A 36 -4.52 -2.42 -7.79
N ALA A 37 -4.43 -1.31 -7.04
CA ALA A 37 -4.92 -1.24 -5.67
C ALA A 37 -6.42 -1.50 -5.59
N GLU A 38 -7.20 -0.87 -6.49
CA GLU A 38 -8.64 -1.08 -6.60
C GLU A 38 -8.99 -2.51 -6.99
N SER A 39 -8.27 -3.10 -7.94
CA SER A 39 -8.51 -4.47 -8.37
C SER A 39 -8.26 -5.48 -7.24
N ALA A 40 -7.24 -5.26 -6.41
CA ALA A 40 -6.99 -6.09 -5.22
C ALA A 40 -8.15 -6.02 -4.20
N VAL A 41 -8.66 -4.81 -3.93
CA VAL A 41 -9.78 -4.61 -2.99
C VAL A 41 -11.08 -5.22 -3.54
N ILE A 42 -11.38 -5.02 -4.82
CA ILE A 42 -12.57 -5.60 -5.48
C ILE A 42 -12.50 -7.12 -5.48
N PHE A 43 -11.33 -7.69 -5.77
CA PHE A 43 -11.10 -9.13 -5.72
C PHE A 43 -11.39 -9.66 -4.31
N ALA A 44 -10.81 -9.04 -3.29
CA ALA A 44 -11.04 -9.43 -1.89
C ALA A 44 -12.52 -9.34 -1.52
N GLN A 45 -13.20 -8.23 -1.85
CA GLN A 45 -14.64 -8.08 -1.59
C GLN A 45 -15.48 -9.16 -2.26
N SER A 46 -15.16 -9.50 -3.51
CA SER A 46 -15.88 -10.52 -4.27
C SER A 46 -15.67 -11.92 -3.67
N LEU A 47 -14.42 -12.25 -3.29
CA LEU A 47 -14.09 -13.52 -2.65
C LEU A 47 -14.78 -13.67 -1.28
N PHE A 48 -14.77 -12.61 -0.47
CA PHE A 48 -15.48 -12.56 0.81
C PHE A 48 -17.00 -12.73 0.62
N GLY A 49 -17.60 -12.06 -0.38
CA GLY A 49 -19.03 -12.20 -0.69
C GLY A 49 -19.41 -13.62 -1.09
N ALA A 50 -18.60 -14.27 -1.95
CA ALA A 50 -18.83 -15.66 -2.36
C ALA A 50 -18.68 -16.64 -1.18
N ALA A 51 -17.63 -16.46 -0.37
CA ALA A 51 -17.41 -17.25 0.83
C ALA A 51 -18.54 -17.10 1.86
N GLN A 52 -19.02 -15.87 2.07
CA GLN A 52 -20.11 -15.60 3.00
C GLN A 52 -21.41 -16.25 2.54
N ALA A 53 -21.75 -16.14 1.25
CA ALA A 53 -22.93 -16.80 0.69
C ALA A 53 -22.86 -18.33 0.87
N TYR A 54 -21.68 -18.93 0.70
CA TYR A 54 -21.48 -20.35 0.99
C TYR A 54 -21.63 -20.67 2.48
N SER A 55 -20.98 -19.91 3.35
CA SER A 55 -20.98 -20.18 4.79
C SER A 55 -22.35 -19.95 5.44
N ASP A 56 -23.15 -19.02 4.92
CA ASP A 56 -24.54 -18.78 5.34
C ASP A 56 -25.44 -19.97 4.98
N ALA A 57 -25.17 -20.65 3.88
CA ALA A 57 -25.93 -21.83 3.46
C ALA A 57 -25.48 -23.13 4.14
N LYS A 58 -24.27 -23.16 4.70
CA LYS A 58 -23.66 -24.37 5.28
C LYS A 58 -24.03 -24.52 6.75
N ARG A 59 -24.86 -25.51 7.09
CA ARG A 59 -25.11 -25.89 8.49
C ARG A 59 -23.89 -26.58 9.10
N VAL A 60 -23.59 -26.25 10.35
CA VAL A 60 -22.52 -26.89 11.13
C VAL A 60 -23.10 -27.47 12.41
N TRP A 61 -22.36 -28.44 12.97
CA TRP A 61 -22.74 -29.05 14.24
C TRP A 61 -22.53 -28.06 15.40
N ALA A 62 -23.46 -28.06 16.35
CA ALA A 62 -23.29 -27.39 17.63
C ALA A 62 -23.87 -28.24 18.78
N PRO A 63 -23.39 -28.06 20.03
CA PRO A 63 -23.94 -28.73 21.19
C PRO A 63 -25.44 -28.43 21.37
N GLY A 64 -26.19 -29.38 21.94
CA GLY A 64 -27.61 -29.19 22.27
C GLY A 64 -28.58 -29.24 21.08
N GLY A 65 -28.14 -29.74 19.92
CA GLY A 65 -29.00 -29.91 18.73
C GLY A 65 -29.21 -28.64 17.92
N ALA A 66 -28.56 -27.54 18.29
CA ALA A 66 -28.52 -26.33 17.47
C ALA A 66 -27.82 -26.62 16.12
N GLN A 67 -28.27 -25.96 15.06
CA GLN A 67 -27.67 -26.05 13.72
C GLN A 67 -27.36 -24.64 13.20
N PRO A 68 -26.37 -23.95 13.81
CA PRO A 68 -25.88 -22.69 13.29
C PRO A 68 -25.34 -22.87 11.87
N THR A 69 -25.23 -21.76 11.15
CA THR A 69 -24.51 -21.69 9.90
C THR A 69 -23.01 -21.64 10.15
N LEU A 70 -22.19 -21.92 9.15
CA LEU A 70 -20.75 -21.76 9.24
C LEU A 70 -20.39 -20.29 9.51
N SER A 71 -21.17 -19.34 9.00
CA SER A 71 -20.99 -17.91 9.28
C SER A 71 -21.20 -17.53 10.74
N ASP A 72 -21.98 -18.29 11.51
CA ASP A 72 -22.21 -18.03 12.93
C ASP A 72 -21.02 -18.48 13.81
N VAL A 73 -20.06 -19.19 13.24
CA VAL A 73 -18.86 -19.61 13.95
C VAL A 73 -18.05 -18.36 14.38
N PRO A 74 -17.73 -18.18 15.67
CA PRO A 74 -17.27 -16.90 16.22
C PRO A 74 -16.07 -16.28 15.48
N GLN A 75 -15.06 -17.09 15.14
CA GLN A 75 -13.87 -16.60 14.45
C GLN A 75 -14.15 -16.17 13.00
N LEU A 76 -15.02 -16.88 12.27
CA LEU A 76 -15.40 -16.52 10.91
C LEU A 76 -16.31 -15.28 10.91
N ALA A 77 -17.27 -15.22 11.84
CA ALA A 77 -18.11 -14.03 12.04
C ALA A 77 -17.28 -12.78 12.37
N ALA A 78 -16.26 -12.92 13.22
CA ALA A 78 -15.32 -11.84 13.53
C ALA A 78 -14.53 -11.42 12.28
N LEU A 79 -14.04 -12.38 11.50
CA LEU A 79 -13.30 -12.12 10.26
C LEU A 79 -14.17 -11.38 9.22
N TYR A 80 -15.43 -11.77 9.03
CA TYR A 80 -16.34 -11.07 8.11
C TYR A 80 -16.57 -9.61 8.51
N ARG A 81 -16.80 -9.35 9.81
CA ARG A 81 -16.97 -7.98 10.31
C ARG A 81 -15.71 -7.14 10.14
N GLU A 82 -14.55 -7.70 10.52
CA GLU A 82 -13.26 -7.03 10.40
C GLU A 82 -12.94 -6.71 8.93
N ALA A 83 -13.06 -7.70 8.05
CA ALA A 83 -12.79 -7.55 6.62
C ALA A 83 -13.74 -6.54 5.98
N GLY A 84 -15.05 -6.59 6.29
CA GLY A 84 -16.04 -5.63 5.81
C GLY A 84 -15.67 -4.19 6.16
N ALA A 85 -15.31 -3.93 7.42
CA ALA A 85 -14.91 -2.60 7.88
C ALA A 85 -13.59 -2.14 7.21
N ARG A 86 -12.58 -3.01 7.15
CA ARG A 86 -11.27 -2.68 6.55
C ARG A 86 -11.39 -2.42 5.05
N LEU A 87 -12.06 -3.29 4.29
CA LEU A 87 -12.22 -3.14 2.84
C LEU A 87 -13.11 -1.95 2.48
N LEU A 88 -14.11 -1.61 3.30
CA LEU A 88 -14.91 -0.40 3.10
C LEU A 88 -14.05 0.87 3.18
N ARG A 89 -13.22 1.00 4.23
CA ARG A 89 -12.31 2.14 4.39
C ARG A 89 -11.34 2.27 3.21
N LEU A 90 -10.80 1.16 2.72
CA LEU A 90 -9.90 1.18 1.55
C LEU A 90 -10.63 1.60 0.27
N ARG A 91 -11.88 1.17 0.10
CA ARG A 91 -12.71 1.60 -1.02
C ARG A 91 -13.03 3.10 -0.97
N GLU A 92 -13.26 3.65 0.22
CA GLU A 92 -13.47 5.09 0.43
C GLU A 92 -12.21 5.90 0.11
N LEU A 93 -11.05 5.45 0.58
CA LEU A 93 -9.75 6.01 0.22
C LEU A 93 -9.55 6.05 -1.30
N LEU A 94 -9.76 4.92 -1.98
CA LEU A 94 -9.59 4.82 -3.43
C LEU A 94 -10.57 5.72 -4.19
N ARG A 95 -11.82 5.83 -3.72
CA ARG A 95 -12.80 6.76 -4.29
C ARG A 95 -12.34 8.21 -4.15
N ALA A 96 -11.86 8.60 -2.97
CA ALA A 96 -11.33 9.94 -2.73
C ALA A 96 -10.10 10.22 -3.61
N LEU A 97 -9.17 9.28 -3.72
CA LEU A 97 -7.99 9.39 -4.59
C LEU A 97 -8.39 9.59 -6.05
N ARG A 98 -9.34 8.80 -6.58
CA ARG A 98 -9.85 9.00 -7.95
C ARG A 98 -10.50 10.36 -8.14
N GLY A 99 -11.21 10.87 -7.12
CA GLY A 99 -11.80 12.21 -7.14
C GLY A 99 -10.77 13.32 -7.33
N VAL A 100 -9.58 13.19 -6.72
CA VAL A 100 -8.49 14.16 -6.85
C VAL A 100 -7.68 13.96 -8.14
N PHE A 101 -7.37 12.71 -8.49
CA PHE A 101 -6.55 12.41 -9.67
C PHE A 101 -7.27 12.58 -11.00
N GLY A 102 -8.58 12.31 -11.05
CA GLY A 102 -9.37 12.37 -12.28
C GLY A 102 -9.25 13.73 -13.00
N PRO A 103 -9.42 14.87 -12.30
CA PRO A 103 -9.19 16.21 -12.87
C PRO A 103 -7.76 16.42 -13.34
N LEU A 104 -6.75 16.09 -12.51
CA LEU A 104 -5.33 16.28 -12.83
C LEU A 104 -4.93 15.60 -14.14
N LEU A 105 -5.43 14.38 -14.38
CA LEU A 105 -5.15 13.67 -15.62
C LEU A 105 -5.82 14.29 -16.84
N LYS A 106 -7.08 14.72 -16.71
CA LYS A 106 -7.81 15.37 -17.81
C LYS A 106 -7.13 16.66 -18.23
N GLU A 107 -6.53 17.36 -17.27
CA GLU A 107 -5.85 18.63 -17.46
C GLU A 107 -4.35 18.47 -17.80
N GLY A 108 -3.82 17.24 -17.84
CA GLY A 108 -2.39 17.01 -18.08
C GLY A 108 -1.47 17.58 -16.99
N THR A 109 -1.99 17.75 -15.77
CA THR A 109 -1.25 18.36 -14.66
C THR A 109 -0.45 17.31 -13.89
N VAL A 110 0.83 17.62 -13.63
CA VAL A 110 1.70 16.75 -12.84
C VAL A 110 1.22 16.72 -11.38
N PRO A 111 0.93 15.54 -10.81
CA PRO A 111 0.54 15.42 -9.41
C PRO A 111 1.63 15.91 -8.45
N PRO A 112 1.29 16.62 -7.36
CA PRO A 112 2.28 17.03 -6.37
C PRO A 112 2.87 15.82 -5.64
N ALA A 113 4.10 15.96 -5.13
CA ALA A 113 4.84 14.86 -4.49
C ALA A 113 4.09 14.26 -3.29
N SER A 114 3.36 15.08 -2.52
CA SER A 114 2.50 14.62 -1.43
C SER A 114 1.45 13.62 -1.93
N LEU A 115 0.76 13.92 -3.03
CA LEU A 115 -0.24 13.06 -3.62
C LEU A 115 0.36 11.77 -4.21
N VAL A 116 1.57 11.83 -4.77
CA VAL A 116 2.33 10.65 -5.23
C VAL A 116 2.63 9.69 -4.06
N ASN A 117 3.00 10.24 -2.90
CA ASN A 117 3.25 9.45 -1.69
C ASN A 117 1.97 8.77 -1.18
N VAL A 118 0.83 9.46 -1.22
CA VAL A 118 -0.47 8.87 -0.87
C VAL A 118 -0.81 7.71 -1.80
N VAL A 119 -0.58 7.84 -3.12
CA VAL A 119 -0.82 6.72 -4.07
C VAL A 119 0.07 5.52 -3.76
N ALA A 120 1.35 5.75 -3.46
CA ALA A 120 2.26 4.67 -3.08
C ALA A 120 1.79 3.98 -1.78
N ALA A 121 1.37 4.75 -0.78
CA ALA A 121 0.83 4.24 0.47
C ALA A 121 -0.47 3.45 0.27
N ALA A 122 -1.41 4.01 -0.49
CA ALA A 122 -2.69 3.37 -0.82
C ALA A 122 -2.45 2.04 -1.56
N LYS A 123 -1.51 1.99 -2.51
CA LYS A 123 -1.14 0.76 -3.21
C LYS A 123 -0.69 -0.33 -2.25
N VAL A 124 0.29 -0.02 -1.40
CA VAL A 124 0.79 -0.96 -0.38
C VAL A 124 -0.35 -1.41 0.53
N ARG A 125 -1.08 -0.47 1.13
CA ARG A 125 -2.12 -0.81 2.11
C ARG A 125 -3.25 -1.63 1.52
N CYS A 126 -3.73 -1.28 0.32
CA CYS A 126 -4.81 -2.01 -0.36
C CYS A 126 -4.41 -3.45 -0.65
N ILE A 127 -3.21 -3.66 -1.17
CA ILE A 127 -2.75 -4.99 -1.59
C ILE A 127 -2.39 -5.86 -0.39
N GLU A 128 -1.58 -5.36 0.55
CA GLU A 128 -1.17 -6.16 1.72
C GLU A 128 -2.39 -6.55 2.58
N THR A 129 -3.35 -5.62 2.77
CA THR A 129 -4.60 -5.93 3.47
C THR A 129 -5.43 -6.98 2.72
N SER A 130 -5.52 -6.88 1.40
CA SER A 130 -6.27 -7.86 0.60
C SER A 130 -5.64 -9.25 0.66
N ILE A 131 -4.30 -9.34 0.57
CA ILE A 131 -3.55 -10.59 0.71
C ILE A 131 -3.78 -11.21 2.09
N GLU A 132 -3.58 -10.43 3.15
CA GLU A 132 -3.76 -10.88 4.53
C GLU A 132 -5.18 -11.43 4.77
N LEU A 133 -6.20 -10.64 4.43
CA LEU A 133 -7.59 -11.02 4.66
C LEU A 133 -8.01 -12.24 3.84
N CYS A 134 -7.63 -12.31 2.55
CA CYS A 134 -7.97 -13.46 1.71
C CYS A 134 -7.23 -14.72 2.18
N HIS A 135 -5.99 -14.60 2.64
CA HIS A 135 -5.25 -15.72 3.21
C HIS A 135 -5.91 -16.24 4.49
N ARG A 136 -6.28 -15.34 5.41
CA ARG A 136 -7.02 -15.69 6.65
C ARG A 136 -8.33 -16.38 6.30
N LEU A 137 -9.12 -15.80 5.39
CA LEU A 137 -10.40 -16.39 4.97
C LEU A 137 -10.22 -17.80 4.38
N LYS A 138 -9.15 -18.03 3.60
CA LYS A 138 -8.83 -19.35 3.04
C LYS A 138 -8.67 -20.43 4.12
N GLN A 139 -8.17 -20.07 5.30
CA GLN A 139 -7.99 -21.00 6.42
C GLN A 139 -9.31 -21.28 7.16
N GLU A 140 -10.26 -20.34 7.13
CA GLU A 140 -11.49 -20.42 7.95
C GLU A 140 -12.68 -21.09 7.23
N VAL A 141 -12.73 -21.07 5.89
CA VAL A 141 -13.88 -21.61 5.12
C VAL A 141 -13.77 -23.11 4.81
N GLY A 142 -12.71 -23.76 5.29
CA GLY A 142 -12.48 -25.20 5.14
C GLY A 142 -12.39 -25.65 3.67
N SER A 143 -13.00 -26.80 3.35
CA SER A 143 -12.90 -27.40 2.01
C SER A 143 -13.46 -26.53 0.89
N PHE A 144 -14.30 -25.53 1.18
CA PHE A 144 -14.76 -24.58 0.17
C PHE A 144 -13.61 -23.86 -0.53
N ALA A 145 -12.54 -23.57 0.19
CA ALA A 145 -11.33 -22.96 -0.38
C ALA A 145 -10.62 -23.84 -1.44
N LEU A 146 -10.95 -25.13 -1.49
CA LEU A 146 -10.42 -26.10 -2.44
C LEU A 146 -11.39 -26.41 -3.59
N MET A 147 -12.63 -25.90 -3.52
CA MET A 147 -13.64 -26.17 -4.53
C MET A 147 -13.43 -25.31 -5.78
N ALA A 148 -13.61 -25.93 -6.94
CA ALA A 148 -13.62 -25.20 -8.21
C ALA A 148 -14.75 -24.16 -8.23
N GLY A 149 -14.44 -22.95 -8.69
CA GLY A 149 -15.40 -21.84 -8.75
C GLY A 149 -15.63 -21.11 -7.43
N SER A 150 -14.90 -21.46 -6.36
CA SER A 150 -14.95 -20.73 -5.08
C SER A 150 -14.30 -19.34 -5.15
N GLY A 151 -13.42 -19.11 -6.13
CA GLY A 151 -12.63 -17.89 -6.29
C GLY A 151 -11.23 -17.99 -5.69
N PHE A 152 -10.99 -18.93 -4.76
CA PHE A 152 -9.69 -19.12 -4.12
C PHE A 152 -8.62 -19.62 -5.09
N GLU A 153 -9.02 -20.26 -6.20
CA GLU A 153 -8.11 -20.66 -7.28
C GLU A 153 -7.41 -19.48 -7.96
N ARG A 154 -7.93 -18.26 -7.77
CA ARG A 154 -7.38 -17.02 -8.34
C ARG A 154 -6.62 -16.17 -7.33
N ILE A 155 -6.38 -16.65 -6.10
CA ILE A 155 -5.77 -15.83 -5.03
C ILE A 155 -4.35 -15.33 -5.38
N ASP A 156 -3.61 -16.08 -6.21
CA ASP A 156 -2.26 -15.71 -6.66
C ASP A 156 -2.24 -14.42 -7.50
N TYR A 157 -3.39 -14.00 -8.04
CA TYR A 157 -3.58 -12.69 -8.65
C TYR A 157 -3.13 -11.54 -7.72
N LEU A 158 -3.35 -11.68 -6.41
CA LEU A 158 -2.94 -10.67 -5.43
C LEU A 158 -1.41 -10.56 -5.32
N GLN A 159 -0.67 -11.65 -5.57
CA GLN A 159 0.80 -11.60 -5.65
C GLN A 159 1.26 -10.83 -6.90
N CYS A 160 0.58 -11.01 -8.03
CA CYS A 160 0.84 -10.18 -9.21
C CYS A 160 0.63 -8.69 -8.88
N CYS A 161 -0.44 -8.35 -8.15
CA CYS A 161 -0.68 -6.97 -7.71
C CYS A 161 0.45 -6.44 -6.81
N LYS A 162 0.94 -7.26 -5.87
CA LYS A 162 2.04 -6.92 -4.96
C LYS A 162 3.27 -6.47 -5.72
N PHE A 163 3.67 -7.20 -6.76
CA PHE A 163 4.89 -6.95 -7.51
C PHE A 163 4.74 -5.89 -8.61
N ALA A 164 3.56 -5.81 -9.24
CA ALA A 164 3.30 -4.87 -10.32
C ALA A 164 3.43 -3.42 -9.85
N GLU A 165 3.97 -2.56 -10.73
CA GLU A 165 4.13 -1.11 -10.50
C GLU A 165 4.95 -0.72 -9.26
N GLY A 166 5.85 -1.63 -8.87
CA GLY A 166 6.81 -1.51 -7.79
C GLY A 166 6.41 -2.37 -6.59
N ASP A 167 7.22 -3.39 -6.27
CA ASP A 167 6.98 -4.29 -5.13
C ASP A 167 6.68 -3.53 -3.82
N SER A 168 5.69 -4.00 -3.05
CA SER A 168 5.26 -3.33 -1.81
C SER A 168 6.40 -3.07 -0.83
N ARG A 169 7.29 -4.04 -0.61
CA ARG A 169 8.42 -3.91 0.33
C ARG A 169 9.44 -2.92 -0.20
N ILE A 170 9.70 -2.91 -1.50
CA ILE A 170 10.60 -1.94 -2.13
C ILE A 170 10.01 -0.52 -2.07
N LEU A 171 8.70 -0.37 -2.27
CA LEU A 171 8.03 0.93 -2.10
C LEU A 171 8.10 1.42 -0.65
N MET A 172 7.90 0.53 0.33
CA MET A 172 8.05 0.85 1.75
C MET A 172 9.48 1.31 2.07
N GLN A 173 10.50 0.59 1.61
CA GLN A 173 11.90 1.00 1.80
C GLN A 173 12.18 2.36 1.17
N LYS A 174 11.65 2.62 -0.04
CA LYS A 174 11.78 3.93 -0.69
C LYS A 174 11.15 5.04 0.17
N MET A 175 9.94 4.85 0.67
CA MET A 175 9.26 5.83 1.53
C MET A 175 10.06 6.14 2.80
N ALA A 176 10.57 5.10 3.48
CA ALA A 176 11.41 5.27 4.66
C ALA A 176 12.72 6.01 4.33
N ARG A 177 13.41 5.62 3.26
CA ARG A 177 14.65 6.28 2.81
C ARG A 177 14.44 7.75 2.49
N ASP A 178 13.40 8.06 1.72
CA ASP A 178 13.09 9.43 1.31
C ASP A 178 12.74 10.29 2.54
N ARG A 179 12.05 9.71 3.54
CA ARG A 179 11.76 10.38 4.81
C ARG A 179 13.01 10.65 5.65
N VAL A 180 13.88 9.66 5.79
CA VAL A 180 15.17 9.79 6.52
C VAL A 180 16.04 10.86 5.87
N ALA A 181 16.09 10.90 4.53
CA ALA A 181 16.81 11.92 3.79
C ALA A 181 16.24 13.33 4.03
N ALA A 182 14.90 13.47 4.07
CA ALA A 182 14.25 14.73 4.40
C ALA A 182 14.55 15.16 5.86
N PHE A 183 14.51 14.21 6.80
CA PHE A 183 14.82 14.45 8.21
C PHE A 183 16.27 14.93 8.41
N ARG A 184 17.24 14.35 7.69
CA ARG A 184 18.65 14.80 7.72
C ARG A 184 18.81 16.25 7.31
N LYS A 185 18.06 16.71 6.29
CA LYS A 185 18.12 18.09 5.80
C LYS A 185 17.57 19.10 6.81
N GLN A 186 16.67 18.67 7.69
CA GLN A 186 16.03 19.50 8.71
C GLN A 186 16.94 19.75 9.95
N GLN A 187 18.16 19.18 9.99
CA GLN A 187 19.16 19.30 11.08
C GLN A 187 18.57 19.26 12.51
N PRO A 188 17.96 18.14 12.95
CA PRO A 188 17.59 18.00 14.35
C PRO A 188 18.85 17.86 15.21
N GLN A 189 19.15 18.88 16.03
CA GLN A 189 20.32 18.96 16.91
C GLN A 189 20.28 17.99 18.12
N GLN A 190 19.37 17.02 18.18
CA GLN A 190 19.19 16.19 19.38
C GLN A 190 19.17 14.68 19.06
N GLN A 191 19.90 13.92 19.88
CA GLN A 191 19.85 12.46 19.91
C GLN A 191 18.44 11.98 20.32
N PRO A 192 17.89 10.93 19.69
CA PRO A 192 16.55 10.47 20.04
C PRO A 192 16.52 9.75 21.38
N GLN A 193 15.85 10.34 22.38
CA GLN A 193 15.27 9.58 23.49
C GLN A 193 14.02 8.85 22.99
N ALA A 194 13.69 7.69 23.58
CA ALA A 194 12.49 6.93 23.22
C ALA A 194 11.23 7.80 23.40
N PRO A 195 10.46 8.07 22.34
CA PRO A 195 9.31 8.95 22.42
C PRO A 195 8.05 8.16 22.81
N GLY A 196 7.02 8.88 23.28
CA GLY A 196 5.65 8.38 23.24
C GLY A 196 5.12 8.29 21.79
N ALA A 197 3.86 7.87 21.61
CA ALA A 197 3.26 7.56 20.30
C ALA A 197 3.38 8.67 19.24
N ALA A 198 3.44 9.95 19.63
CA ALA A 198 3.54 11.08 18.70
C ALA A 198 4.96 11.33 18.13
N GLY A 199 6.02 10.76 18.72
CA GLY A 199 7.41 11.02 18.31
C GLY A 199 8.12 9.84 17.65
N GLU A 200 7.46 8.69 17.50
CA GLU A 200 8.07 7.43 17.02
C GLU A 200 8.75 7.60 15.66
N GLU A 201 8.11 8.34 14.73
CA GLU A 201 8.66 8.61 13.39
C GLU A 201 10.03 9.31 13.44
N ALA A 202 10.14 10.37 14.26
CA ALA A 202 11.39 11.13 14.40
C ALA A 202 12.48 10.30 15.09
N TRP A 203 12.11 9.47 16.05
CA TRP A 203 13.04 8.56 16.72
C TRP A 203 13.60 7.50 15.80
N LEU A 204 12.75 6.85 14.99
CA LEU A 204 13.18 5.90 13.97
C LEU A 204 14.09 6.59 12.95
N CYS A 205 13.75 7.80 12.49
CA CYS A 205 14.61 8.56 11.58
C CYS A 205 15.99 8.83 12.19
N GLY A 206 16.06 9.25 13.46
CA GLY A 206 17.33 9.49 14.13
C GLY A 206 18.17 8.22 14.33
N ARG A 207 17.53 7.09 14.69
CA ARG A 207 18.21 5.78 14.78
C ARG A 207 18.76 5.32 13.44
N LEU A 208 17.98 5.42 12.37
CA LEU A 208 18.40 5.06 11.02
C LEU A 208 19.53 5.98 10.51
N LEU A 209 19.50 7.28 10.83
CA LEU A 209 20.62 8.18 10.53
C LEU A 209 21.88 7.80 11.30
N SER A 210 21.78 7.44 12.57
CA SER A 210 22.91 6.97 13.37
C SER A 210 23.50 5.67 12.83
N ALA A 211 22.65 4.72 12.43
CA ALA A 211 23.07 3.48 11.79
C ALA A 211 23.80 3.75 10.45
N LEU A 212 23.25 4.64 9.61
CA LEU A 212 23.87 5.06 8.35
C LEU A 212 25.21 5.77 8.58
N ALA A 213 25.31 6.62 9.61
CA ALA A 213 26.54 7.34 9.93
C ALA A 213 27.65 6.42 10.45
N SER A 214 27.30 5.36 11.18
CA SER A 214 28.26 4.43 11.80
C SER A 214 28.73 3.34 10.84
N GLN A 215 27.82 2.76 10.05
CA GLN A 215 28.10 1.55 9.26
C GLN A 215 27.67 1.66 7.78
N GLY A 216 27.25 2.84 7.32
CA GLY A 216 26.77 3.03 5.95
C GLY A 216 25.61 2.09 5.60
N GLN A 217 25.67 1.47 4.42
CA GLN A 217 24.64 0.54 3.95
C GLN A 217 24.45 -0.67 4.88
N ALA A 218 25.53 -1.20 5.47
CA ALA A 218 25.42 -2.34 6.39
C ALA A 218 24.62 -1.99 7.66
N GLY A 219 24.71 -0.73 8.13
CA GLY A 219 23.89 -0.25 9.24
C GLY A 219 22.41 -0.12 8.87
N TRP A 220 22.11 0.32 7.65
CA TRP A 220 20.74 0.34 7.12
C TRP A 220 20.15 -1.06 7.01
N ASP A 221 20.91 -2.01 6.45
CA ASP A 221 20.49 -3.40 6.27
C ASP A 221 20.32 -4.10 7.63
N GLY A 222 21.19 -3.83 8.60
CA GLY A 222 21.08 -4.33 9.97
C GLY A 222 19.87 -3.75 10.73
N ALA A 223 19.41 -2.55 10.35
CA ALA A 223 18.25 -1.89 10.95
C ALA A 223 16.96 -2.05 10.11
N TRP A 224 16.87 -3.11 9.30
CA TRP A 224 15.75 -3.30 8.36
C TRP A 224 14.36 -3.31 9.03
N GLU A 225 14.24 -3.80 10.28
CA GLU A 225 12.98 -3.75 11.03
C GLU A 225 12.52 -2.32 11.29
N ASP A 226 13.43 -1.44 11.70
CA ASP A 226 13.16 -0.02 11.93
C ASP A 226 12.77 0.67 10.61
N VAL A 227 13.37 0.26 9.48
CA VAL A 227 13.02 0.76 8.14
C VAL A 227 11.57 0.45 7.80
N TYR A 228 11.12 -0.80 7.98
CA TYR A 228 9.73 -1.16 7.68
C TYR A 228 8.76 -0.61 8.71
N ARG A 229 9.15 -0.51 9.98
CA ARG A 229 8.34 0.14 11.01
C ARG A 229 8.09 1.60 10.68
N LEU A 230 9.14 2.32 10.25
CA LEU A 230 9.01 3.70 9.78
C LEU A 230 8.10 3.78 8.56
N ALA A 231 8.28 2.87 7.59
CA ALA A 231 7.44 2.85 6.40
C ALA A 231 5.96 2.60 6.73
N ASP A 232 5.64 1.72 7.66
CA ASP A 232 4.26 1.47 8.09
C ASP A 232 3.62 2.70 8.74
N LEU A 233 4.37 3.43 9.59
CA LEU A 233 3.92 4.71 10.15
C LEU A 233 3.65 5.74 9.06
N LEU A 234 4.53 5.83 8.06
CA LEU A 234 4.36 6.76 6.93
C LEU A 234 3.15 6.40 6.06
N VAL A 235 2.96 5.11 5.75
CA VAL A 235 1.80 4.64 4.98
C VAL A 235 0.51 5.03 5.69
N GLN A 236 0.44 4.80 7.01
CA GLN A 236 -0.71 5.19 7.81
C GLN A 236 -0.92 6.71 7.82
N ARG A 237 0.13 7.47 8.12
CA ARG A 237 0.08 8.93 8.18
C ARG A 237 -0.36 9.56 6.86
N TYR A 238 0.21 9.13 5.72
CA TYR A 238 -0.17 9.66 4.41
C TYR A 238 -1.63 9.39 4.07
N MET A 239 -2.16 8.23 4.46
CA MET A 239 -3.57 7.91 4.28
C MET A 239 -4.46 8.78 5.17
N ASP A 240 -4.12 8.93 6.45
CA ASP A 240 -4.92 9.69 7.41
C ASP A 240 -4.91 11.19 7.04
N GLU A 241 -3.74 11.77 6.75
CA GLU A 241 -3.60 13.16 6.30
C GLU A 241 -4.41 13.42 5.02
N PHE A 242 -4.44 12.46 4.09
CA PHE A 242 -5.25 12.59 2.87
C PHE A 242 -6.75 12.53 3.17
N MET A 243 -7.19 11.57 3.99
CA MET A 243 -8.60 11.41 4.33
C MET A 243 -9.16 12.55 5.18
N GLU A 244 -8.31 13.20 5.98
CA GLU A 244 -8.65 14.41 6.74
C GLU A 244 -8.58 15.70 5.90
N GLY A 245 -8.20 15.63 4.63
CA GLY A 245 -8.09 16.79 3.74
C GLY A 245 -6.86 17.67 3.99
N ARG A 246 -5.86 17.19 4.75
CA ARG A 246 -4.59 17.90 5.00
C ARG A 246 -3.63 17.84 3.80
N VAL A 247 -3.87 16.91 2.85
CA VAL A 247 -3.21 16.91 1.55
C VAL A 247 -4.14 17.58 0.54
N ALA A 248 -3.88 18.85 0.24
CA ALA A 248 -4.73 19.62 -0.67
C ALA A 248 -4.70 19.04 -2.09
N GLY A 249 -5.89 18.93 -2.70
CA GLY A 249 -6.03 18.95 -4.17
C GLY A 249 -5.55 20.30 -4.73
N PRO A 250 -5.58 20.50 -6.06
CA PRO A 250 -4.86 21.57 -6.79
C PRO A 250 -5.25 23.04 -6.47
N GLY A 251 -5.83 23.35 -5.31
CA GLY A 251 -6.07 24.70 -4.79
C GLY A 251 -5.33 25.07 -3.50
N GLY A 252 -4.47 24.20 -2.94
CA GLY A 252 -3.69 24.51 -1.74
C GLY A 252 -2.23 24.84 -2.07
N ALA A 253 -1.83 26.09 -1.81
CA ALA A 253 -0.46 26.55 -2.00
C ALA A 253 0.51 25.88 -1.02
N ASP A 254 1.52 25.19 -1.56
CA ASP A 254 2.85 25.01 -0.98
C ASP A 254 3.76 24.60 -2.15
N GLY A 255 4.88 25.24 -2.46
CA GLY A 255 5.93 25.66 -1.53
C GLY A 255 7.19 24.82 -1.83
N GLY A 256 7.83 25.11 -2.96
CA GLY A 256 9.21 24.76 -3.36
C GLY A 256 9.89 23.50 -2.79
N GLY A 257 10.15 22.52 -3.66
CA GLY A 257 11.06 21.42 -3.35
C GLY A 257 11.28 20.46 -4.51
N GLY A 258 11.83 20.97 -5.62
CA GLY A 258 12.20 20.16 -6.78
C GLY A 258 13.25 19.09 -6.43
N GLY A 259 12.79 17.85 -6.25
CA GLY A 259 13.62 16.66 -6.20
C GLY A 259 13.41 15.85 -7.47
N SER A 260 14.44 15.83 -8.33
CA SER A 260 14.49 15.06 -9.58
C SER A 260 14.08 13.59 -9.36
N ILE A 261 13.04 13.15 -10.06
CA ILE A 261 12.66 11.73 -10.15
C ILE A 261 13.37 11.17 -11.38
N VAL A 262 14.51 10.53 -11.14
CA VAL A 262 15.06 9.44 -11.96
C VAL A 262 15.30 8.26 -11.02
#